data_AF-A0A7H1PR39-F1
#
_entry.id   AF-A0A7H1PR39-F1
#
_cell.length_a   1.000
_cell.length_b   1.000
_cell.length_c   1.000
_cell.angle_alpha   90.00
_cell.angle_beta   90.00
_cell.angle_gamma   90.00
#
_symmetry.space_group_name_H-M   'P 1'
#
loop_
_entity.id
_entity.type
_entity.pdbx_description
1 polymer ?
#
loop_
_entity_poly.entity_id
_entity_poly.type
_entity_poly.pdbx_seq_one_letter_code
_entity_poly.pdbx_strand_id
1 'polypeptide(L)'
;MVAIVIRCRAFHLALTERTTKVPHDPTPQERRQQERNPWTRLPKYDEEFNGRLALGAPSGSWYQHSYSYSDSARWTLESRLGHLLQDLERLAAEADRREREKELREAEQRRRWYAAVARAREQQIEQQRATILTGQIRAWRQAEEIRAFCQAARARADDAPVAADEADWLEWAEVYAAQLDPIREPLRTPMDPPAGQEVLRELAKIDSYAYPWPFDTDGRWTLPDDRPTDPRT
;
A
#
# COMPACT_ATOMS: atom_id res chain seq x y z
N MET A 1 -36.25 15.69 -13.06
CA MET A 1 -35.47 14.59 -12.49
C MET A 1 -35.84 14.47 -11.02
N VAL A 2 -36.18 13.27 -10.56
CA VAL A 2 -36.52 13.00 -9.16
C VAL A 2 -35.34 12.26 -8.53
N ALA A 3 -35.07 12.48 -7.25
CA ALA A 3 -34.08 11.71 -6.50
C ALA A 3 -34.73 11.16 -5.23
N ILE A 4 -34.44 9.91 -4.91
CA ILE A 4 -34.80 9.29 -3.63
C ILE A 4 -33.53 9.11 -2.83
N VAL A 5 -33.53 9.58 -1.59
CA VAL A 5 -32.40 9.41 -0.66
C VAL A 5 -32.71 8.26 0.28
N ILE A 6 -31.87 7.23 0.26
CA ILE A 6 -31.96 6.07 1.14
C ILE A 6 -30.60 5.91 1.82
N ARG A 7 -30.58 5.86 3.16
CA ARG A 7 -29.33 5.76 3.95
C ARG A 7 -28.27 6.78 3.53
N CYS A 8 -28.68 8.04 3.33
CA CYS A 8 -27.84 9.14 2.84
C CYS A 8 -27.26 8.97 1.43
N ARG A 9 -27.71 7.98 0.65
CA ARG A 9 -27.35 7.80 -0.76
C ARG A 9 -28.47 8.28 -1.68
N ALA A 10 -28.13 9.15 -2.62
CA ALA A 10 -29.08 9.66 -3.59
C ALA A 10 -29.18 8.73 -4.81
N PHE A 11 -30.39 8.24 -5.07
CA PHE A 11 -30.74 7.47 -6.26
C PHE A 11 -31.55 8.37 -7.19
N HIS A 12 -30.95 8.75 -8.31
CA HIS A 12 -31.66 9.52 -9.33
C HIS A 12 -32.60 8.62 -10.11
N LEU A 13 -33.82 9.11 -10.34
CA LEU A 13 -34.87 8.43 -11.07
C LEU A 13 -35.27 9.25 -12.29
N ALA A 14 -35.36 8.55 -13.42
CA ALA A 14 -35.92 9.06 -14.66
C ALA A 14 -37.18 8.26 -15.00
N LEU A 15 -38.27 8.98 -15.30
CA LEU A 15 -39.47 8.41 -15.89
C LEU A 15 -39.34 8.53 -17.40
N THR A 16 -39.46 7.40 -18.10
CA THR A 16 -39.35 7.32 -19.55
C THR A 16 -40.50 6.50 -20.11
N GLU A 17 -41.07 6.89 -21.24
CA GLU A 17 -42.02 6.07 -21.98
C GLU A 17 -41.27 5.06 -22.86
N ARG A 18 -41.76 3.83 -22.92
CA ARG A 18 -41.15 2.78 -23.77
C ARG A 18 -41.61 2.93 -25.21
N THR A 19 -40.73 2.51 -26.10
CA THR A 19 -41.04 2.40 -27.53
C THR A 19 -41.30 0.94 -27.91
N THR A 20 -42.16 0.76 -28.93
CA THR A 20 -42.36 -0.51 -29.62
C THR A 20 -41.79 -0.38 -31.02
N LYS A 21 -41.17 -1.45 -31.51
CA LYS A 21 -40.67 -1.52 -32.89
C LYS A 21 -41.81 -1.84 -33.85
N VAL A 22 -42.10 -0.90 -34.74
CA VAL A 22 -43.10 -1.05 -35.80
C VAL A 22 -42.35 -1.16 -37.13
N PRO A 23 -42.75 -2.03 -38.08
CA PRO A 23 -42.10 -2.10 -39.39
C PRO A 23 -42.03 -0.72 -40.05
N HIS A 24 -40.84 -0.34 -40.50
CA HIS A 24 -40.61 0.97 -41.12
C HIS A 24 -41.22 0.99 -42.52
N ASP A 25 -42.06 1.99 -42.81
CA ASP A 25 -42.52 2.28 -44.18
C ASP A 25 -41.63 3.38 -44.78
N PRO A 26 -40.78 3.07 -45.78
CA PRO A 26 -39.81 4.02 -46.29
C PRO A 26 -40.49 5.24 -46.88
N THR A 27 -40.06 6.42 -46.44
CA THR A 27 -40.60 7.68 -46.93
C THR A 27 -40.27 7.89 -48.42
N PRO A 28 -41.04 8.71 -49.16
CA PRO A 28 -40.73 9.00 -50.57
C PRO A 28 -39.32 9.58 -50.77
N GLN A 29 -38.77 10.27 -49.77
CA GLN A 29 -37.41 10.80 -49.79
C GLN A 29 -36.36 9.69 -49.64
N GLU A 30 -36.58 8.74 -48.73
CA GLU A 30 -35.72 7.58 -48.51
C GLU A 30 -35.71 6.63 -49.72
N ARG A 31 -36.87 6.45 -50.38
CA ARG A 31 -36.95 5.70 -51.65
C ARG A 31 -36.10 6.35 -52.75
N ARG A 32 -36.21 7.67 -52.93
CA ARG A 32 -35.37 8.44 -53.88
C ARG A 32 -33.87 8.38 -53.52
N GLN A 33 -33.55 8.33 -52.23
CA GLN A 33 -32.17 8.19 -51.77
C GLN A 33 -31.61 6.79 -52.06
N GLN A 34 -32.41 5.74 -51.89
CA GLN A 34 -32.05 4.38 -52.28
C GLN A 34 -31.89 4.22 -53.79
N GLU A 35 -32.76 4.84 -54.59
CA GLU A 35 -32.63 4.87 -56.06
C GLU A 35 -31.31 5.51 -56.50
N ARG A 36 -30.86 6.55 -55.78
CA ARG A 36 -29.57 7.23 -56.04
C ARG A 36 -28.37 6.47 -55.50
N ASN A 37 -28.52 5.76 -54.39
CA ASN A 37 -27.46 4.97 -53.77
C ASN A 37 -28.03 3.64 -53.24
N PRO A 38 -27.95 2.56 -54.04
CA PRO A 38 -28.51 1.25 -53.71
C PRO A 38 -27.91 0.60 -52.45
N TRP A 39 -26.76 1.08 -51.97
CA TRP A 39 -26.11 0.57 -50.75
C TRP A 39 -26.66 1.20 -49.46
N THR A 40 -27.58 2.17 -49.57
CA THR A 40 -28.18 2.85 -48.42
C THR A 40 -29.12 1.90 -47.67
N ARG A 41 -28.73 1.54 -46.44
CA ARG A 41 -29.55 0.69 -45.55
C ARG A 41 -30.57 1.55 -44.82
N LEU A 42 -31.84 1.34 -45.16
CA LEU A 42 -32.94 1.95 -44.42
C LEU A 42 -33.17 1.19 -43.10
N PRO A 43 -33.61 1.87 -42.03
CA PRO A 43 -34.05 1.23 -40.81
C PRO A 43 -35.12 0.18 -41.14
N LYS A 44 -35.04 -1.00 -40.51
CA LYS A 44 -36.07 -2.03 -40.66
C LYS A 44 -37.34 -1.73 -39.85
N TYR A 45 -37.18 -0.94 -38.80
CA TYR A 45 -38.24 -0.63 -37.85
C TYR A 45 -38.18 0.85 -37.46
N ASP A 46 -39.34 1.44 -37.29
CA ASP A 46 -39.55 2.70 -36.57
C ASP A 46 -39.83 2.41 -35.10
N GLU A 47 -39.55 3.40 -34.25
CA GLU A 47 -39.85 3.33 -32.82
C GLU A 47 -41.03 4.24 -32.51
N GLU A 48 -42.13 3.63 -32.06
CA GLU A 48 -43.33 4.36 -31.63
C GLU A 48 -43.53 4.25 -30.13
N PHE A 49 -43.88 5.37 -29.49
CA PHE A 49 -44.26 5.40 -28.07
C PHE A 49 -45.51 4.56 -27.83
N ASN A 50 -45.45 3.66 -26.84
CA ASN A 50 -46.47 2.62 -26.65
C ASN A 50 -47.32 2.80 -25.39
N GLY A 51 -47.25 3.96 -24.73
CA GLY A 51 -47.99 4.27 -23.50
C GLY A 51 -47.49 3.59 -22.23
N ARG A 52 -46.44 2.75 -22.31
CA ARG A 52 -45.90 2.03 -21.14
C ARG A 52 -44.81 2.84 -20.49
N LEU A 53 -44.97 3.15 -19.22
CA LEU A 53 -44.00 3.92 -18.45
C LEU A 53 -42.90 3.00 -17.89
N ALA A 54 -41.70 3.53 -17.79
CA ALA A 54 -40.56 2.91 -17.15
C ALA A 54 -39.89 3.90 -16.19
N LEU A 55 -39.54 3.43 -15.00
CA LEU A 55 -38.83 4.16 -13.98
C LEU A 55 -37.49 3.47 -13.70
N GLY A 56 -36.40 4.19 -13.81
CA GLY A 56 -35.09 3.64 -13.54
C GLY A 56 -34.01 4.69 -13.43
N ALA A 57 -32.77 4.22 -13.44
CA ALA A 57 -31.61 5.11 -13.50
C ALA A 57 -31.64 5.95 -14.80
N PRO A 58 -31.23 7.24 -14.75
CA PRO A 58 -31.12 8.08 -15.92
C PRO A 58 -30.23 7.46 -17.01
N SER A 59 -30.57 7.70 -18.27
CA SER A 59 -29.73 7.31 -19.40
C SER A 59 -28.31 7.90 -19.26
N GLY A 60 -27.28 7.09 -19.50
CA GLY A 60 -25.88 7.49 -19.32
C GLY A 60 -25.36 7.46 -17.88
N SER A 61 -26.18 7.02 -16.90
CA SER A 61 -25.71 6.77 -15.54
C SER A 61 -24.88 5.49 -15.47
N TRP A 62 -23.81 5.47 -14.66
CA TRP A 62 -23.08 4.25 -14.30
C TRP A 62 -23.98 3.16 -13.69
N TYR A 63 -25.17 3.56 -13.20
CA TYR A 63 -26.19 2.68 -12.63
C TYR A 63 -27.34 2.36 -13.59
N GLN A 64 -27.19 2.62 -14.90
CA GLN A 64 -28.27 2.46 -15.91
C GLN A 64 -28.93 1.08 -15.90
N HIS A 65 -28.21 0.03 -15.50
CA HIS A 65 -28.72 -1.35 -15.38
C HIS A 65 -28.99 -1.81 -13.94
N SER A 66 -28.79 -0.95 -12.95
CA SER A 66 -28.84 -1.33 -11.53
C SER A 66 -30.25 -1.38 -10.97
N TYR A 67 -31.15 -0.52 -11.47
CA TYR A 67 -32.56 -0.53 -11.10
C TYR A 67 -33.41 0.05 -12.26
N SER A 68 -34.31 -0.77 -12.80
CA SER A 68 -35.27 -0.36 -13.83
C SER A 68 -36.53 -1.21 -13.72
N TYR A 69 -37.67 -0.56 -13.62
CA TYR A 69 -39.00 -1.17 -13.59
C TYR A 69 -39.87 -0.53 -14.66
N SER A 70 -40.73 -1.30 -15.32
CA SER A 70 -41.59 -0.78 -16.38
C SER A 70 -42.93 -1.47 -16.45
N ASP A 71 -43.95 -0.76 -16.90
CA ASP A 71 -45.25 -1.33 -17.20
C ASP A 71 -45.15 -2.56 -18.10
N SER A 72 -45.95 -3.56 -17.74
CA SER A 72 -46.04 -4.83 -18.44
C SER A 72 -47.50 -5.18 -18.69
N ALA A 73 -47.74 -6.19 -19.54
CA ALA A 73 -49.09 -6.70 -19.76
C ALA A 73 -49.74 -7.29 -18.48
N ARG A 74 -48.94 -7.57 -17.44
CA ARG A 74 -49.40 -8.22 -16.20
C ARG A 74 -49.38 -7.32 -14.95
N TRP A 75 -48.75 -6.15 -15.02
CA TRP A 75 -48.57 -5.29 -13.86
C TRP A 75 -48.24 -3.85 -14.28
N THR A 76 -48.63 -2.90 -13.43
CA THR A 76 -48.32 -1.48 -13.61
C THR A 76 -47.12 -1.07 -12.77
N LEU A 77 -46.47 0.00 -13.17
CA LEU A 77 -45.32 0.58 -12.50
C LEU A 77 -45.63 0.89 -11.04
N GLU A 78 -46.81 1.44 -10.74
CA GLU A 78 -47.27 1.78 -9.39
C GLU A 78 -47.30 0.55 -8.49
N SER A 79 -47.79 -0.58 -9.02
CA SER A 79 -47.85 -1.84 -8.28
C SER A 79 -46.46 -2.40 -7.91
N ARG A 80 -45.40 -1.98 -8.61
CA ARG A 80 -44.02 -2.39 -8.36
C ARG A 80 -43.16 -1.35 -7.66
N LEU A 81 -43.67 -0.16 -7.37
CA LEU A 81 -42.93 0.87 -6.64
C LEU A 81 -42.40 0.36 -5.29
N GLY A 82 -43.20 -0.44 -4.57
CA GLY A 82 -42.74 -1.05 -3.31
C GLY A 82 -41.53 -1.97 -3.49
N HIS A 83 -41.48 -2.75 -4.57
CA HIS A 83 -40.34 -3.60 -4.90
C HIS A 83 -39.12 -2.77 -5.33
N LEU A 84 -39.32 -1.72 -6.11
CA LEU A 84 -38.26 -0.78 -6.46
C LEU A 84 -37.62 -0.18 -5.20
N LEU A 85 -38.43 0.31 -4.24
CA LEU A 85 -37.91 0.86 -3.00
C LEU A 85 -37.12 -0.18 -2.18
N GLN A 86 -37.59 -1.44 -2.12
CA GLN A 86 -36.86 -2.54 -1.47
C GLN A 86 -35.52 -2.86 -2.16
N ASP A 87 -35.49 -2.84 -3.49
CA ASP A 87 -34.26 -3.05 -4.25
C ASP A 87 -33.25 -1.91 -4.03
N LEU A 88 -33.72 -0.65 -4.00
CA LEU A 88 -32.88 0.51 -3.70
C LEU A 88 -32.33 0.45 -2.25
N GLU A 89 -33.13 0.02 -1.28
CA GLU A 89 -32.70 -0.22 0.10
C GLU A 89 -31.60 -1.29 0.17
N ARG A 90 -31.77 -2.41 -0.55
CA ARG A 90 -30.77 -3.47 -0.64
C ARG A 90 -29.46 -2.95 -1.27
N LEU A 91 -29.56 -2.20 -2.36
CA LEU A 91 -28.41 -1.60 -3.04
C LEU A 91 -27.67 -0.62 -2.12
N ALA A 92 -28.39 0.23 -1.39
CA ALA A 92 -27.80 1.14 -0.41
C ALA A 92 -27.06 0.36 0.70
N ALA A 93 -27.69 -0.67 1.26
CA ALA A 93 -27.10 -1.50 2.30
C ALA A 93 -25.85 -2.26 1.83
N GLU A 94 -25.85 -2.76 0.59
CA GLU A 94 -24.69 -3.40 -0.02
C GLU A 94 -23.54 -2.42 -0.24
N ALA A 95 -23.85 -1.21 -0.72
CA ALA A 95 -22.85 -0.17 -0.91
C ALA A 95 -22.21 0.23 0.42
N ASP A 96 -23.01 0.40 1.48
CA ASP A 96 -22.51 0.69 2.84
C ASP A 96 -21.65 -0.44 3.41
N ARG A 97 -21.99 -1.70 3.12
CA ARG A 97 -21.15 -2.84 3.53
C ARG A 97 -19.82 -2.83 2.77
N ARG A 98 -19.84 -2.61 1.45
CA ARG A 98 -18.62 -2.58 0.64
C ARG A 98 -17.69 -1.44 1.04
N GLU A 99 -18.24 -0.27 1.34
CA GLU A 99 -17.48 0.89 1.81
C GLU A 99 -16.81 0.59 3.16
N ARG A 100 -17.57 0.08 4.14
CA ARG A 100 -17.01 -0.34 5.43
C ARG A 100 -15.97 -1.44 5.30
N GLU A 101 -16.21 -2.45 4.46
CA GLU A 101 -15.22 -3.50 4.20
C GLU A 101 -13.95 -2.96 3.56
N LYS A 102 -14.08 -2.00 2.64
CA LYS A 102 -12.94 -1.33 2.01
C LYS A 102 -12.14 -0.53 3.03
N GLU A 103 -12.81 0.28 3.85
CA GLU A 103 -12.19 1.04 4.94
C GLU A 103 -11.44 0.13 5.92
N LEU A 104 -12.06 -0.99 6.33
CA LEU A 104 -11.44 -1.98 7.21
C LEU A 104 -10.21 -2.62 6.58
N ARG A 105 -10.28 -3.01 5.30
CA ARG A 105 -9.14 -3.59 4.56
C ARG A 105 -8.00 -2.59 4.41
N GLU A 106 -8.31 -1.34 4.07
CA GLU A 106 -7.30 -0.27 3.95
C GLU A 106 -6.63 0.03 5.29
N ALA A 107 -7.42 0.11 6.37
CA ALA A 107 -6.90 0.30 7.72
C ALA A 107 -6.00 -0.87 8.16
N GLU A 108 -6.38 -2.11 7.85
CA GLU A 108 -5.58 -3.30 8.16
C GLU A 108 -4.27 -3.33 7.36
N GLN A 109 -4.32 -3.05 6.05
CA GLN A 109 -3.13 -2.96 5.20
C GLN A 109 -2.18 -1.88 5.71
N ARG A 110 -2.71 -0.70 6.06
CA ARG A 110 -1.94 0.39 6.65
C ARG A 110 -1.26 -0.02 7.95
N ARG A 111 -1.99 -0.65 8.88
CA ARG A 111 -1.43 -1.17 10.13
C ARG A 111 -0.32 -2.20 9.90
N ARG A 112 -0.53 -3.15 8.98
CA ARG A 112 0.48 -4.17 8.64
C ARG A 112 1.73 -3.55 8.05
N TRP A 113 1.58 -2.55 7.19
CA TRP A 113 2.70 -1.83 6.59
C TRP A 113 3.53 -1.10 7.66
N TYR A 114 2.89 -0.31 8.52
CA TYR A 114 3.57 0.40 9.60
C TYR A 114 4.26 -0.55 10.60
N ALA A 115 3.63 -1.68 10.92
CA ALA A 115 4.25 -2.70 11.75
C ALA A 115 5.50 -3.33 11.10
N ALA A 116 5.47 -3.57 9.78
CA ALA A 116 6.62 -4.06 9.04
C ALA A 116 7.77 -3.04 9.03
N VAL A 117 7.45 -1.76 8.79
CA VAL A 117 8.42 -0.65 8.83
C VAL A 117 9.08 -0.53 10.21
N ALA A 118 8.31 -0.58 11.29
CA ALA A 118 8.83 -0.51 12.65
C ALA A 118 9.76 -1.69 12.99
N ARG A 119 9.36 -2.92 12.62
CA ARG A 119 10.21 -4.10 12.80
C ARG A 119 11.51 -3.99 12.02
N ALA A 120 11.47 -3.50 10.78
CA ALA A 120 12.68 -3.30 9.99
C ALA A 120 13.61 -2.24 10.61
N ARG A 121 13.04 -1.20 11.22
CA ARG A 121 13.80 -0.20 11.96
C ARG A 121 14.54 -0.81 13.15
N GLU A 122 13.86 -1.62 13.95
CA GLU A 122 14.49 -2.35 15.06
C GLU A 122 15.61 -3.28 14.56
N GLN A 123 15.36 -4.01 13.47
CA GLN A 123 16.36 -4.89 12.86
C GLN A 123 17.59 -4.12 12.36
N GLN A 124 17.40 -2.94 11.74
CA GLN A 124 18.50 -2.09 11.29
C GLN A 124 19.40 -1.68 12.45
N ILE A 125 18.79 -1.21 13.55
CA ILE A 125 19.50 -0.79 14.76
C ILE A 125 20.28 -1.97 15.34
N GLU A 126 19.63 -3.14 15.46
CA GLU A 126 20.24 -4.34 16.03
C GLU A 126 21.42 -4.85 15.17
N GLN A 127 21.25 -4.90 13.83
CA GLN A 127 22.31 -5.33 12.92
C GLN A 127 23.54 -4.41 12.98
N GLN A 128 23.34 -3.10 13.10
CA GLN A 128 24.45 -2.16 13.26
C GLN A 128 25.15 -2.36 14.60
N ARG A 129 24.40 -2.47 15.70
CA ARG A 129 24.96 -2.72 17.04
C ARG A 129 25.76 -4.02 17.06
N ALA A 130 25.21 -5.10 16.49
CA ALA A 130 25.88 -6.38 16.38
C ALA A 130 27.18 -6.29 15.57
N THR A 131 27.16 -5.55 14.46
CA THR A 131 28.35 -5.33 13.60
C THR A 131 29.44 -4.57 14.35
N ILE A 132 29.09 -3.50 15.06
CA ILE A 132 30.04 -2.70 15.84
C ILE A 132 30.62 -3.53 16.99
N LEU A 133 29.77 -4.22 17.76
CA LEU A 133 30.21 -5.08 18.86
C LEU A 133 31.14 -6.19 18.37
N THR A 134 30.80 -6.83 17.25
CA THR A 134 31.65 -7.87 16.66
C THR A 134 33.00 -7.30 16.20
N GLY A 135 33.01 -6.09 15.64
CA GLY A 135 34.23 -5.38 15.29
C GLY A 135 35.10 -5.07 16.50
N GLN A 136 34.50 -4.58 17.59
CA GLN A 136 35.19 -4.31 18.86
C GLN A 136 35.78 -5.60 19.45
N ILE A 137 35.03 -6.71 19.50
CA ILE A 137 35.53 -7.99 20.00
C ILE A 137 36.72 -8.48 19.18
N ARG A 138 36.69 -8.32 17.85
CA ARG A 138 37.81 -8.71 16.97
C ARG A 138 39.05 -7.85 17.23
N ALA A 139 38.88 -6.53 17.33
CA ALA A 139 39.98 -5.60 17.61
C ALA A 139 40.62 -5.88 18.97
N TRP A 140 39.78 -6.12 19.99
CA TRP A 140 40.25 -6.51 21.33
C TRP A 140 41.03 -7.83 21.32
N ARG A 141 40.50 -8.88 20.68
CA ARG A 141 41.21 -10.16 20.55
C ARG A 141 42.55 -10.02 19.86
N GLN A 142 42.60 -9.24 18.77
CA GLN A 142 43.83 -9.00 18.04
C GLN A 142 44.85 -8.23 18.91
N ALA A 143 44.42 -7.26 19.72
CA ALA A 143 45.31 -6.59 20.66
C ALA A 143 45.88 -7.55 21.72
N GLU A 144 45.04 -8.45 22.27
CA GLU A 144 45.47 -9.49 23.21
C GLU A 144 46.45 -10.48 22.57
N GLU A 145 46.20 -10.92 21.33
CA GLU A 145 47.10 -11.79 20.58
C GLU A 145 48.46 -11.14 20.34
N ILE A 146 48.50 -9.84 20.02
CA ILE A 146 49.76 -9.09 19.87
C ILE A 146 50.50 -8.98 21.20
N ARG A 147 49.80 -8.69 22.31
CA ARG A 147 50.41 -8.66 23.66
C ARG A 147 50.99 -10.02 24.04
N ALA A 148 50.24 -11.10 23.80
CA ALA A 148 50.68 -12.46 24.07
C ALA A 148 51.90 -12.85 23.21
N PHE A 149 51.91 -12.46 21.93
CA PHE A 149 53.08 -12.62 21.07
C PHE A 149 54.30 -11.88 21.62
N CYS A 150 54.15 -10.62 22.04
CA CYS A 150 55.25 -9.85 22.59
C CYS A 150 55.78 -10.48 23.89
N GLN A 151 54.90 -10.96 24.77
CA GLN A 151 55.29 -11.68 25.99
C GLN A 151 56.05 -12.97 25.68
N ALA A 152 55.56 -13.78 24.74
CA ALA A 152 56.23 -15.01 24.32
C ALA A 152 57.61 -14.74 23.69
N ALA A 153 57.73 -13.69 22.87
CA ALA A 153 58.99 -13.28 22.26
C ALA A 153 60.02 -12.83 23.31
N ARG A 154 59.60 -12.07 24.33
CA ARG A 154 60.48 -11.69 25.44
C ARG A 154 60.89 -12.88 26.30
N ALA A 155 59.96 -13.78 26.65
CA ALA A 155 60.27 -14.97 27.43
C ALA A 155 61.26 -15.91 26.73
N ARG A 156 61.19 -16.01 25.39
CA ARG A 156 62.19 -16.74 24.59
C ARG A 156 63.60 -16.15 24.71
N ALA A 157 63.70 -14.85 24.89
CA ALA A 157 64.96 -14.13 24.90
C ALA A 157 65.57 -13.96 26.29
N ASP A 158 64.92 -14.41 27.37
CA ASP A 158 65.58 -14.53 28.68
C ASP A 158 66.76 -15.53 28.65
N ASP A 159 66.85 -16.40 27.64
CA ASP A 159 67.96 -17.35 27.42
C ASP A 159 69.16 -16.75 26.63
N ALA A 160 69.02 -15.57 26.01
CA ALA A 160 70.11 -14.88 25.29
C ALA A 160 69.77 -13.39 25.04
N PRO A 161 70.72 -12.44 25.17
CA PRO A 161 70.43 -11.01 25.07
C PRO A 161 69.68 -10.65 23.77
N VAL A 162 68.49 -10.06 23.92
CA VAL A 162 67.66 -9.53 22.83
C VAL A 162 68.48 -8.49 22.06
N ALA A 163 68.54 -8.60 20.73
CA ALA A 163 69.14 -7.57 19.90
C ALA A 163 68.31 -6.27 20.00
N ALA A 164 68.96 -5.10 20.02
CA ALA A 164 68.27 -3.82 20.19
C ALA A 164 67.09 -3.64 19.19
N ASP A 165 67.30 -4.02 17.93
CA ASP A 165 66.26 -3.97 16.89
C ASP A 165 65.01 -4.81 17.22
N GLU A 166 65.17 -5.96 17.91
CA GLU A 166 64.05 -6.81 18.33
C GLU A 166 63.29 -6.17 19.52
N ALA A 167 64.00 -5.53 20.45
CA ALA A 167 63.37 -4.81 21.56
C ALA A 167 62.53 -3.62 21.06
N ASP A 168 63.05 -2.85 20.11
CA ASP A 168 62.36 -1.71 19.50
C ASP A 168 61.09 -2.15 18.75
N TRP A 169 61.15 -3.28 18.04
CA TRP A 169 59.98 -3.86 17.36
C TRP A 169 58.90 -4.30 18.35
N LEU A 170 59.28 -4.92 19.46
CA LEU A 170 58.33 -5.36 20.50
C LEU A 170 57.68 -4.18 21.22
N GLU A 171 58.43 -3.10 21.49
CA GLU A 171 57.88 -1.86 22.04
C GLU A 171 56.86 -1.23 21.09
N TRP A 172 57.20 -1.13 19.79
CA TRP A 172 56.26 -0.64 18.79
C TRP A 172 54.99 -1.50 18.70
N ALA A 173 55.13 -2.83 18.73
CA ALA A 173 54.01 -3.75 18.67
C ALA A 173 53.07 -3.63 19.87
N GLU A 174 53.59 -3.36 21.07
CA GLU A 174 52.77 -3.10 22.25
C GLU A 174 52.01 -1.77 22.17
N VAL A 175 52.67 -0.72 21.66
CA VAL A 175 52.00 0.57 21.40
C VAL A 175 50.90 0.40 20.36
N TYR A 176 51.14 -0.38 19.31
CA TYR A 176 50.15 -0.69 18.29
C TYR A 176 48.96 -1.49 18.87
N ALA A 177 49.21 -2.51 19.70
CA ALA A 177 48.16 -3.24 20.40
C ALA A 177 47.32 -2.35 21.30
N ALA A 178 47.95 -1.39 21.99
CA ALA A 178 47.22 -0.38 22.76
C ALA A 178 46.39 0.53 21.86
N GLN A 179 46.84 0.93 20.68
CA GLN A 179 46.01 1.76 19.78
C GLN A 179 44.81 0.99 19.21
N LEU A 180 44.94 -0.31 19.00
CA LEU A 180 43.88 -1.17 18.48
C LEU A 180 42.81 -1.53 19.52
N ASP A 181 43.14 -1.52 20.81
CA ASP A 181 42.28 -1.99 21.89
C ASP A 181 41.08 -1.03 22.14
N PRO A 182 39.84 -1.47 21.84
CA PRO A 182 38.65 -0.64 21.99
C PRO A 182 38.26 -0.38 23.46
N ILE A 183 38.85 -1.10 24.43
CA ILE A 183 38.56 -0.94 25.87
C ILE A 183 39.28 0.26 26.47
N ARG A 184 40.26 0.85 25.76
CA ARG A 184 40.95 2.07 26.24
C ARG A 184 40.05 3.28 26.34
N GLU A 185 38.99 3.32 25.55
CA GLU A 185 37.97 4.35 25.63
C GLU A 185 36.70 3.79 26.31
N PRO A 186 35.90 4.64 26.99
CA PRO A 186 34.63 4.20 27.56
C PRO A 186 33.74 3.63 26.47
N LEU A 187 33.29 2.38 26.63
CA LEU A 187 32.35 1.76 25.70
C LEU A 187 31.04 2.56 25.71
N ARG A 188 30.68 3.13 24.56
CA ARG A 188 29.43 3.87 24.37
C ARG A 188 28.48 3.07 23.49
N THR A 189 27.18 3.19 23.76
CA THR A 189 26.17 2.70 22.83
C THR A 189 26.34 3.42 21.50
N PRO A 190 26.43 2.69 20.38
CA PRO A 190 26.51 3.30 19.06
C PRO A 190 25.31 4.20 18.80
N MET A 191 25.53 5.31 18.10
CA MET A 191 24.43 6.14 17.60
C MET A 191 23.58 5.32 16.63
N ASP A 192 22.27 5.38 16.81
CA ASP A 192 21.34 4.70 15.92
C ASP A 192 21.47 5.29 14.51
N PRO A 193 21.48 4.46 13.45
CA PRO A 193 21.57 4.95 12.08
C PRO A 193 20.35 5.82 11.74
N PRO A 194 20.42 6.70 10.73
CA PRO A 194 19.22 7.35 10.22
C PRO A 194 18.23 6.30 9.68
N ALA A 195 16.93 6.58 9.81
CA ALA A 195 15.86 5.74 9.25
C ALA A 195 15.71 6.00 7.75
N GLY A 196 16.72 5.62 6.98
CA GLY A 196 16.72 5.77 5.52
C GLY A 196 15.65 4.89 4.87
N GLN A 197 14.84 5.49 3.99
CA GLN A 197 13.76 4.80 3.27
C GLN A 197 14.25 3.58 2.49
N GLU A 198 15.37 3.71 1.77
CA GLU A 198 15.93 2.63 0.95
C GLU A 198 16.40 1.45 1.79
N VAL A 199 17.08 1.72 2.91
CA VAL A 199 17.58 0.68 3.82
C VAL A 199 16.43 -0.13 4.41
N LEU A 200 15.38 0.55 4.88
CA LEU A 200 14.21 -0.11 5.46
C LEU A 200 13.35 -0.82 4.40
N ARG A 201 13.31 -0.30 3.16
CA ARG A 201 12.69 -0.98 2.02
C ARG A 201 13.36 -2.34 1.77
N GLU A 202 14.68 -2.37 1.70
CA GLU A 202 15.43 -3.61 1.47
C GLU A 202 15.24 -4.60 2.63
N LEU A 203 15.27 -4.12 3.87
CA LEU A 203 15.08 -4.96 5.05
C LEU A 203 13.67 -5.54 5.16
N ALA A 204 12.63 -4.71 4.94
CA ALA A 204 11.24 -5.11 5.11
C ALA A 204 10.61 -5.74 3.86
N LYS A 205 11.25 -5.57 2.68
CA LYS A 205 10.69 -5.91 1.36
C LYS A 205 9.32 -5.28 1.11
N ILE A 206 9.15 -4.03 1.52
CA ILE A 206 7.90 -3.26 1.40
C ILE A 206 7.98 -2.25 0.26
N ASP A 207 6.82 -1.82 -0.24
CA ASP A 207 6.76 -0.61 -1.04
C ASP A 207 6.85 0.62 -0.13
N SER A 208 7.94 1.39 -0.24
CA SER A 208 8.20 2.58 0.59
C SER A 208 7.26 3.75 0.30
N TYR A 209 6.52 3.73 -0.82
CA TYR A 209 5.62 4.81 -1.24
C TYR A 209 4.14 4.50 -1.04
N ALA A 210 3.80 3.33 -0.49
CA ALA A 210 2.42 2.92 -0.28
C ALA A 210 1.67 3.81 0.73
N TYR A 211 2.36 4.32 1.75
CA TYR A 211 1.82 5.18 2.80
C TYR A 211 2.81 6.28 3.17
N PRO A 212 2.36 7.36 3.85
CA PRO A 212 3.25 8.39 4.36
C PRO A 212 4.38 7.83 5.21
N TRP A 213 5.58 8.37 5.02
CA TRP A 213 6.77 7.91 5.74
C TRP A 213 6.66 8.23 7.24
N PRO A 214 6.84 7.24 8.15
CA PRO A 214 6.56 7.43 9.57
C PRO A 214 7.74 7.99 10.38
N PHE A 215 8.90 8.26 9.77
CA PHE A 215 10.09 8.71 10.49
C PHE A 215 10.53 10.13 10.09
N ASP A 216 11.04 10.89 11.05
CA ASP A 216 11.76 12.15 10.78
C ASP A 216 13.22 11.91 10.37
N THR A 217 13.97 13.01 10.18
CA THR A 217 15.41 12.97 9.85
C THR A 217 16.26 12.31 10.93
N ASP A 218 15.79 12.31 12.18
CA ASP A 218 16.46 11.71 13.33
C ASP A 218 16.04 10.24 13.54
N GLY A 219 15.16 9.72 12.67
CA GLY A 219 14.64 8.36 12.74
C GLY A 219 13.61 8.12 13.85
N ARG A 220 12.97 9.18 14.37
CA ARG A 220 11.89 9.09 15.36
C ARG A 220 10.54 8.96 14.68
N TRP A 221 9.63 8.22 15.33
CA TRP A 221 8.28 8.01 14.82
C TRP A 221 7.44 9.30 14.91
N THR A 222 6.80 9.70 13.81
CA THR A 222 6.07 10.98 13.70
C THR A 222 4.54 10.83 13.61
N LEU A 223 4.01 9.62 13.41
CA LEU A 223 2.58 9.38 13.19
C LEU A 223 1.89 8.81 14.45
N PRO A 224 1.28 9.63 15.31
CA PRO A 224 0.75 9.18 16.61
C PRO A 224 -0.34 8.12 16.50
N ASP A 225 -1.27 8.25 15.55
CA ASP A 225 -2.43 7.34 15.40
C ASP A 225 -2.09 5.99 14.76
N ASP A 226 -0.95 5.91 14.09
CA ASP A 226 -0.51 4.73 13.34
C ASP A 226 0.70 4.05 13.98
N ARG A 227 1.10 4.48 15.19
CA ARG A 227 2.22 3.88 15.92
C ARG A 227 1.89 2.41 16.21
N PRO A 228 2.68 1.45 15.71
CA PRO A 228 2.46 0.05 16.04
C PRO A 228 2.63 -0.13 17.55
N THR A 229 1.67 -0.82 18.18
CA THR A 229 1.76 -1.23 19.58
C THR A 229 3.05 -2.02 19.76
N ASP A 230 3.87 -1.56 20.70
CA ASP A 230 5.14 -2.19 21.05
C ASP A 230 4.88 -3.65 21.43
N PRO A 231 5.46 -4.64 20.72
CA PRO A 231 5.30 -6.04 21.07
C PRO A 231 5.97 -6.42 22.40
N ARG A 232 6.65 -5.48 23.09
CA ARG A 232 7.26 -5.67 24.42
C ARG A 232 6.34 -5.41 25.61
N THR A 233 5.02 -5.33 25.40
CA THR A 233 4.00 -5.30 26.48
C THR A 233 3.08 -6.50 26.42
#